data_AF-A0A0P0VH58-F1
#
_entry.id   AF-A0A0P0VH58-F1
#
_cell.length_a   1.000
_cell.length_b   1.000
_cell.length_c   1.000
_cell.angle_alpha   90.00
_cell.angle_beta   90.00
_cell.angle_gamma   90.00
#
_symmetry.space_group_name_H-M   'P 1'
#
loop_
_entity.id
_entity.type
_entity.pdbx_description
1 polymer ?
#
loop_
_entity_poly.entity_id
_entity_poly.type
_entity_poly.pdbx_seq_one_letter_code
_entity_poly.pdbx_strand_id
1 'polypeptide(L)'
;MLLGIAAIASFNDSRKDGFDGSDVVVSYVLLCSTLVLEICALLWLADWRFVTSRIQPEMQRTVAQFNLIGFATRRRWPTMVVMRIAALFRCKKYVNQHWYLGHLSSTPIIIEFIGKDLKSRWVDDLTNAAAYRRFNDRRGQWTLRRERCYQELGWSVTELPFDEAVLVWHIATDIYLDCNNGIENPPATADERAAVKCSREISNYMMYLLLFQPDMLMPGTRQSLFAVACREIKHALRDQRQRLDERGVARWISENPNAAQPGDHLAAARRLAEAMMQMNDAGRMLKVISGVWVEMICYSASRCRGFLHAKSLGAGGEFLTVVWLLLHRMGMEVLADKLQKPEIPRHVQILP
;
A
#
# COMPACT_ATOMS: atom_id res chain seq x y z
N MET A 1 26.05 16.76 -3.26
CA MET A 1 27.15 17.19 -2.35
C MET A 1 28.40 17.60 -3.12
N LEU A 2 29.00 16.72 -3.95
CA LEU A 2 30.19 17.06 -4.73
C LEU A 2 29.98 18.29 -5.63
N LEU A 3 28.81 18.38 -6.29
CA LEU A 3 28.43 19.53 -7.10
C LEU A 3 28.32 20.82 -6.28
N GLY A 4 27.61 20.81 -5.14
CA GLY A 4 27.50 21.98 -4.27
C GLY A 4 28.85 22.46 -3.72
N ILE A 5 29.72 21.53 -3.28
CA ILE A 5 31.08 21.85 -2.83
C ILE A 5 31.91 22.42 -3.99
N ALA A 6 31.85 21.78 -5.17
CA ALA A 6 32.56 22.24 -6.36
C ALA A 6 32.09 23.63 -6.83
N ALA A 7 30.79 23.92 -6.73
CA ALA A 7 30.23 25.23 -7.07
C ALA A 7 30.72 26.32 -6.11
N ILE A 8 30.75 26.04 -4.80
CA ILE A 8 31.30 26.97 -3.80
C ILE A 8 32.80 27.19 -4.05
N ALA A 9 33.57 26.12 -4.29
CA ALA A 9 35.00 26.23 -4.58
C ALA A 9 35.26 27.03 -5.87
N SER A 10 34.52 26.74 -6.94
CA SER A 10 34.63 27.45 -8.21
C SER A 10 34.25 28.92 -8.08
N PHE A 11 33.20 29.25 -7.33
CA PHE A 11 32.83 30.64 -7.06
C PHE A 11 33.89 31.34 -6.19
N ASN A 12 34.47 30.63 -5.24
CA ASN A 12 35.56 31.16 -4.42
C ASN A 12 36.78 31.54 -5.27
N ASP A 13 37.16 30.70 -6.23
CA ASP A 13 38.30 30.91 -7.12
C ASP A 13 38.02 31.91 -8.26
N SER A 14 36.74 32.22 -8.53
CA SER A 14 36.37 33.20 -9.54
C SER A 14 36.83 34.62 -9.15
N ARG A 15 37.34 35.36 -10.15
CA ARG A 15 37.67 36.79 -9.98
C ARG A 15 36.40 37.59 -9.77
N LYS A 16 36.38 38.39 -8.71
CA LYS A 16 35.23 39.22 -8.31
C LYS A 16 35.41 40.70 -8.65
N ASP A 17 36.45 41.01 -9.43
CA ASP A 17 36.78 42.37 -9.86
C ASP A 17 35.62 42.92 -10.71
N GLY A 18 34.94 43.95 -10.21
CA GLY A 18 33.80 44.60 -10.88
C GLY A 18 32.41 44.17 -10.42
N PHE A 19 32.28 43.18 -9.53
CA PHE A 19 31.00 42.83 -8.92
C PHE A 19 30.74 43.69 -7.68
N ASP A 20 29.47 44.06 -7.46
CA ASP A 20 29.09 44.70 -6.21
C ASP A 20 29.29 43.72 -5.04
N GLY A 21 29.77 44.23 -3.91
CA GLY A 21 30.02 43.42 -2.73
C GLY A 21 28.75 42.74 -2.22
N SER A 22 27.59 43.38 -2.41
CA SER A 22 26.30 42.81 -2.03
C SER A 22 25.93 41.58 -2.86
N ASP A 23 26.15 41.60 -4.18
CA ASP A 23 25.89 40.48 -5.09
C ASP A 23 26.76 39.25 -4.75
N VAL A 24 28.01 39.48 -4.37
CA VAL A 24 28.92 38.42 -3.93
C VAL A 24 28.39 37.75 -2.66
N VAL A 25 27.93 38.54 -1.68
CA VAL A 25 27.33 38.00 -0.44
C VAL A 25 26.06 37.21 -0.75
N VAL A 26 25.16 37.75 -1.57
CA VAL A 26 23.92 37.05 -1.98
C VAL A 26 24.26 35.71 -2.65
N SER A 27 25.26 35.69 -3.52
CA SER A 27 25.71 34.48 -4.21
C SER A 27 26.24 33.41 -3.23
N TYR A 28 27.07 33.79 -2.26
CA TYR A 28 27.52 32.86 -1.21
C TYR A 28 26.35 32.34 -0.37
N VAL A 29 25.39 33.20 -0.01
CA VAL A 29 24.19 32.79 0.75
C VAL A 29 23.39 31.76 -0.04
N LEU A 30 23.18 31.98 -1.34
CA LEU A 30 22.47 31.03 -2.21
C LEU A 30 23.24 29.72 -2.33
N LEU A 31 24.54 29.75 -2.59
CA LEU A 31 25.38 28.55 -2.72
C LEU A 31 25.41 27.74 -1.42
N CYS A 32 25.65 28.38 -0.28
CA CYS A 32 25.61 27.71 1.02
C CYS A 32 24.22 27.13 1.32
N SER A 33 23.15 27.85 0.99
CA SER A 33 21.78 27.36 1.16
C SER A 33 21.52 26.13 0.29
N THR A 34 21.96 26.12 -0.97
CA THR A 34 21.84 24.95 -1.85
C THR A 34 22.64 23.76 -1.32
N LEU A 35 23.86 23.96 -0.81
CA LEU A 35 24.65 22.90 -0.20
C LEU A 35 23.98 22.34 1.05
N VAL A 36 23.45 23.21 1.93
CA VAL A 36 22.72 22.78 3.13
C VAL A 36 21.47 21.99 2.75
N LEU A 37 20.74 22.39 1.70
CA LEU A 37 19.59 21.65 1.18
C LEU A 37 20.00 20.28 0.61
N GLU A 38 21.11 20.20 -0.11
CA GLU A 38 21.66 18.92 -0.59
C GLU A 38 22.07 18.00 0.56
N ILE A 39 22.76 18.53 1.59
CA ILE A 39 23.16 17.76 2.78
C ILE A 39 21.90 17.30 3.54
N CYS A 40 20.92 18.18 3.72
CA CYS A 40 19.64 17.81 4.34
C CYS A 40 18.92 16.72 3.55
N ALA A 41 18.92 16.78 2.22
CA ALA A 41 18.35 15.75 1.37
C ALA A 41 19.11 14.41 1.52
N LEU A 42 20.44 14.44 1.57
CA LEU A 42 21.25 13.24 1.78
C LEU A 42 21.06 12.62 3.16
N LEU A 43 21.04 13.43 4.22
CA LEU A 43 20.74 12.95 5.58
C LEU A 43 19.34 12.33 5.64
N TRP A 44 18.37 12.94 4.95
CA TRP A 44 17.02 12.39 4.80
C TRP A 44 16.99 11.06 4.03
N LEU A 45 17.90 10.87 3.07
CA LEU A 45 18.08 9.63 2.31
C LEU A 45 18.88 8.54 3.07
N ALA A 46 19.61 8.87 4.14
CA ALA A 46 20.55 7.94 4.80
C ALA A 46 19.91 6.95 5.79
N ASP A 47 18.96 7.37 6.66
CA ASP A 47 18.26 6.47 7.61
C ASP A 47 16.73 6.61 7.53
N TRP A 48 15.99 5.51 7.33
CA TRP A 48 14.52 5.52 7.13
C TRP A 48 13.81 6.16 8.33
N ARG A 49 14.45 6.10 9.50
CA ARG A 49 14.04 6.81 10.70
C ARG A 49 13.91 8.31 10.46
N PHE A 50 14.69 8.91 9.55
CA PHE A 50 14.56 10.32 9.15
C PHE A 50 13.36 10.57 8.23
N VAL A 51 13.02 9.63 7.35
CA VAL A 51 11.77 9.69 6.57
C VAL A 51 10.62 9.77 7.55
N THR A 52 10.59 8.86 8.53
CA THR A 52 9.58 8.90 9.59
C THR A 52 9.78 10.00 10.62
N SER A 53 10.87 10.79 10.65
CA SER A 53 11.03 11.87 11.65
C SER A 53 10.63 13.24 11.13
N ARG A 54 10.79 13.50 9.82
CA ARG A 54 10.44 14.78 9.18
C ARG A 54 9.09 14.80 8.47
N ILE A 55 8.53 13.63 8.14
CA ILE A 55 7.14 13.54 7.69
C ILE A 55 6.24 14.09 8.81
N GLN A 56 5.28 14.98 8.51
CA GLN A 56 4.42 15.63 9.50
C GLN A 56 3.96 14.65 10.60
N PRO A 57 3.92 15.05 11.89
CA PRO A 57 3.55 14.14 12.99
C PRO A 57 2.21 13.44 12.74
N GLU A 58 1.30 14.10 12.02
CA GLU A 58 0.00 13.58 11.62
C GLU A 58 0.11 12.35 10.71
N MET A 59 0.97 12.40 9.68
CA MET A 59 1.27 11.25 8.81
C MET A 59 1.94 10.08 9.56
N GLN A 60 2.75 10.38 10.58
CA GLN A 60 3.42 9.34 11.37
C GLN A 60 2.45 8.60 12.30
N ARG A 61 1.34 9.25 12.69
CA ARG A 61 0.57 8.79 13.84
C ARG A 61 -0.41 7.69 13.54
N THR A 62 -1.02 7.63 12.36
CA THR A 62 -2.07 6.62 12.12
C THR A 62 -2.17 6.14 10.68
N VAL A 63 -2.36 4.84 10.51
CA VAL A 63 -2.81 4.26 9.25
C VAL A 63 -4.32 4.07 9.33
N ALA A 64 -5.03 4.55 8.33
CA ALA A 64 -6.47 4.33 8.17
C ALA A 64 -6.76 2.82 8.07
N GLN A 65 -7.80 2.35 8.75
CA GLN A 65 -8.16 0.93 8.82
C GLN A 65 -9.63 0.74 8.51
N PHE A 66 -9.91 -0.08 7.51
CA PHE A 66 -11.28 -0.37 7.12
C PHE A 66 -11.41 -1.84 6.66
N ASN A 67 -12.16 -2.63 7.44
CA ASN A 67 -12.43 -4.02 7.12
C ASN A 67 -13.78 -4.17 6.39
N LEU A 68 -13.77 -4.75 5.19
CA LEU A 68 -14.97 -4.98 4.38
C LEU A 68 -15.95 -5.94 5.04
N ILE A 69 -15.46 -7.05 5.60
CA ILE A 69 -16.28 -8.06 6.27
C ILE A 69 -16.94 -7.43 7.51
N GLY A 70 -16.16 -6.74 8.34
CA GLY A 70 -16.67 -6.01 9.51
C GLY A 70 -17.72 -4.95 9.13
N PHE A 71 -17.55 -4.26 8.00
CA PHE A 71 -18.54 -3.33 7.48
C PHE A 71 -19.82 -4.03 6.99
N ALA A 72 -19.68 -5.11 6.23
CA ALA A 72 -20.82 -5.81 5.60
C ALA A 72 -21.76 -6.45 6.64
N THR A 73 -21.20 -6.88 7.77
CA THR A 73 -21.87 -7.66 8.82
C THR A 73 -22.50 -6.81 9.91
N ARG A 74 -22.04 -5.57 10.11
CA ARG A 74 -22.69 -4.60 11.01
C ARG A 74 -24.06 -4.19 10.46
N ARG A 75 -25.05 -5.06 10.66
CA ARG A 75 -26.48 -4.84 10.44
C ARG A 75 -27.07 -3.97 11.55
N ARG A 76 -27.85 -2.99 11.08
CA ARG A 76 -29.17 -2.55 11.60
C ARG A 76 -29.21 -2.18 13.11
N TRP A 77 -29.03 -0.87 13.33
CA TRP A 77 -29.35 -0.02 14.50
C TRP A 77 -28.24 0.28 15.52
N PRO A 78 -28.09 1.56 15.97
CA PRO A 78 -28.79 2.78 15.52
C PRO A 78 -28.24 3.36 14.20
N THR A 79 -27.20 2.76 13.62
CA THR A 79 -26.61 3.19 12.35
C THR A 79 -27.61 3.22 11.19
N MET A 80 -28.73 2.48 11.22
CA MET A 80 -29.70 2.53 10.12
C MET A 80 -30.47 3.86 10.06
N VAL A 81 -30.79 4.45 11.22
CA VAL A 81 -31.42 5.77 11.26
C VAL A 81 -30.41 6.81 10.80
N VAL A 82 -29.20 6.78 11.36
CA VAL A 82 -28.09 7.66 10.94
C VAL A 82 -27.82 7.51 9.44
N MET A 83 -27.81 6.29 8.90
CA MET A 83 -27.54 6.02 7.48
C MET A 83 -28.72 6.33 6.58
N ARG A 84 -29.98 6.24 7.05
CA ARG A 84 -31.16 6.73 6.32
C ARG A 84 -31.14 8.25 6.25
N ILE A 85 -30.84 8.92 7.37
CA ILE A 85 -30.62 10.37 7.44
C ILE A 85 -29.44 10.75 6.52
N ALA A 86 -28.31 10.06 6.62
CA ALA A 86 -27.15 10.32 5.78
C ALA A 86 -27.42 10.02 4.30
N ALA A 87 -28.28 9.05 3.96
CA ALA A 87 -28.71 8.82 2.59
C ALA A 87 -29.62 9.94 2.10
N LEU A 88 -30.54 10.42 2.95
CA LEU A 88 -31.41 11.56 2.67
C LEU A 88 -30.58 12.82 2.36
N PHE A 89 -29.50 13.04 3.12
CA PHE A 89 -28.57 14.16 2.94
C PHE A 89 -27.38 13.84 2.02
N ARG A 90 -27.32 12.67 1.39
CA ARG A 90 -26.17 12.18 0.59
C ARG A 90 -24.80 12.15 1.31
N CYS A 91 -24.78 12.29 2.63
CA CYS A 91 -23.60 12.21 3.50
C CYS A 91 -23.19 10.77 3.86
N LYS A 92 -23.71 9.73 3.17
CA LYS A 92 -23.40 8.32 3.48
C LYS A 92 -21.89 8.03 3.51
N LYS A 93 -21.13 8.60 2.57
CA LYS A 93 -19.66 8.47 2.53
C LYS A 93 -19.01 9.08 3.78
N TYR A 94 -19.46 10.27 4.17
CA TYR A 94 -18.96 11.00 5.34
C TYR A 94 -19.26 10.23 6.64
N VAL A 95 -20.50 9.77 6.83
CA VAL A 95 -20.84 8.93 7.99
C VAL A 95 -20.02 7.64 8.00
N ASN A 96 -19.83 7.01 6.84
CA ASN A 96 -19.00 5.82 6.76
C ASN A 96 -17.55 6.09 7.18
N GLN A 97 -16.99 7.20 6.72
CA GLN A 97 -15.64 7.63 7.05
C GLN A 97 -15.49 7.93 8.54
N HIS A 98 -16.49 8.54 9.18
CA HIS A 98 -16.41 8.87 10.61
C HIS A 98 -16.72 7.70 11.54
N TRP A 99 -17.51 6.71 11.12
CA TRP A 99 -17.97 5.64 12.01
C TRP A 99 -17.20 4.33 11.84
N TYR A 100 -16.78 4.00 10.62
CA TYR A 100 -16.18 2.70 10.32
C TYR A 100 -14.68 2.76 10.09
N LEU A 101 -14.12 3.96 9.96
CA LEU A 101 -12.68 4.14 9.81
C LEU A 101 -12.01 4.08 11.18
N GLY A 102 -11.21 3.03 11.38
CA GLY A 102 -10.25 2.98 12.47
C GLY A 102 -8.97 3.73 12.09
N HIS A 103 -8.21 4.16 13.08
CA HIS A 103 -6.90 4.75 12.91
C HIS A 103 -5.94 4.05 13.87
N LEU A 104 -4.93 3.35 13.35
CA LEU A 104 -3.95 2.62 14.16
C LEU A 104 -2.58 3.28 14.10
N SER A 105 -1.96 3.48 15.26
CA SER A 105 -0.59 4.01 15.38
C SER A 105 0.49 2.97 15.08
N SER A 106 0.41 2.38 13.89
CA SER A 106 1.32 1.34 13.43
C SER A 106 2.21 1.78 12.27
N THR A 107 2.13 3.03 11.80
CA THR A 107 2.92 3.53 10.65
C THR A 107 4.40 3.16 10.74
N PRO A 108 5.13 3.39 11.86
CA PRO A 108 6.55 3.06 11.93
C PRO A 108 6.82 1.56 11.77
N ILE A 109 5.96 0.71 12.34
CA ILE A 109 6.07 -0.74 12.28
C ILE A 109 5.86 -1.23 10.84
N ILE A 110 4.84 -0.72 10.15
CA ILE A 110 4.58 -1.11 8.76
C ILE A 110 5.70 -0.62 7.84
N ILE A 111 6.21 0.61 8.04
CA ILE A 111 7.33 1.14 7.24
C ILE A 111 8.61 0.33 7.48
N GLU A 112 8.91 -0.03 8.73
CA GLU A 112 10.04 -0.91 9.04
C GLU A 112 9.85 -2.29 8.40
N PHE A 113 8.64 -2.84 8.46
CA PHE A 113 8.30 -4.13 7.85
C PHE A 113 8.47 -4.09 6.32
N ILE A 114 7.88 -3.11 5.64
CA ILE A 114 8.05 -2.88 4.20
C ILE A 114 9.53 -2.68 3.89
N GLY A 115 10.25 -1.88 4.67
CA GLY A 115 11.68 -1.61 4.45
C GLY A 115 12.56 -2.86 4.60
N LYS A 116 12.30 -3.69 5.61
CA LYS A 116 12.98 -4.99 5.80
C LYS A 116 12.68 -5.93 4.64
N ASP A 117 11.42 -6.00 4.23
CA ASP A 117 10.99 -6.81 3.09
C ASP A 117 11.65 -6.33 1.79
N LEU A 118 11.66 -5.02 1.54
CA LEU A 118 12.29 -4.41 0.37
C LEU A 118 13.82 -4.61 0.33
N LYS A 119 14.49 -4.49 1.47
CA LYS A 119 15.95 -4.72 1.56
C LYS A 119 16.33 -6.18 1.35
N SER A 120 15.69 -7.08 2.09
CA SER A 120 16.05 -8.51 2.09
C SER A 120 15.75 -9.22 0.78
N ARG A 121 14.87 -8.66 -0.05
CA ARG A 121 14.33 -9.35 -1.22
C ARG A 121 14.72 -8.73 -2.55
N TRP A 122 15.09 -7.45 -2.59
CA TRP A 122 15.13 -6.72 -3.87
C TRP A 122 16.34 -5.79 -4.03
N VAL A 123 16.93 -5.26 -2.96
CA VAL A 123 18.00 -4.26 -3.09
C VAL A 123 19.21 -4.78 -3.87
N ASP A 124 19.53 -6.08 -3.77
CA ASP A 124 20.65 -6.68 -4.52
C ASP A 124 20.37 -6.78 -6.03
N ASP A 125 19.09 -6.88 -6.44
CA ASP A 125 18.67 -7.01 -7.85
C ASP A 125 18.40 -5.64 -8.51
N LEU A 126 18.25 -4.58 -7.72
CA LEU A 126 17.82 -3.25 -8.16
C LEU A 126 19.02 -2.41 -8.63
N THR A 127 19.69 -2.86 -9.69
CA THR A 127 20.90 -2.21 -10.21
C THR A 127 20.64 -1.08 -11.21
N ASN A 128 19.46 -1.04 -11.85
CA ASN A 128 19.17 -0.06 -12.90
C ASN A 128 17.67 0.25 -13.07
N ALA A 129 17.36 1.39 -13.71
CA ALA A 129 16.00 1.89 -13.96
C ALA A 129 15.04 0.84 -14.54
N ALA A 130 15.52 -0.08 -15.39
CA ALA A 130 14.69 -1.12 -15.97
C ALA A 130 14.32 -2.20 -14.95
N ALA A 131 15.26 -2.63 -14.10
CA ALA A 131 15.00 -3.53 -12.98
C ALA A 131 13.98 -2.92 -12.00
N TYR A 132 14.12 -1.63 -11.68
CA TYR A 132 13.16 -0.89 -10.86
C TYR A 132 11.76 -0.82 -11.49
N ARG A 133 11.64 -0.54 -12.80
CA ARG A 133 10.34 -0.56 -13.49
C ARG A 133 9.69 -1.94 -13.41
N ARG A 134 10.46 -2.99 -13.68
CA ARG A 134 10.02 -4.38 -13.57
C ARG A 134 9.58 -4.74 -12.16
N PHE A 135 10.18 -4.11 -11.16
CA PHE A 135 9.79 -4.26 -9.75
C PHE A 135 8.44 -3.58 -9.48
N ASN A 136 8.31 -2.29 -9.79
CA ASN A 136 7.09 -1.50 -9.53
C ASN A 136 5.85 -1.99 -10.31
N ASP A 137 6.04 -2.77 -11.37
CA ASP A 137 4.95 -3.37 -12.13
C ASP A 137 4.48 -4.72 -11.56
N ARG A 138 5.14 -5.23 -10.51
CA ARG A 138 4.72 -6.44 -9.79
C ARG A 138 3.72 -6.07 -8.68
N ARG A 139 2.71 -6.91 -8.51
CA ARG A 139 1.63 -6.79 -7.52
C ARG A 139 1.43 -8.11 -6.74
N GLY A 140 2.46 -8.94 -6.65
CA GLY A 140 2.46 -10.23 -5.97
C GLY A 140 3.16 -11.36 -6.74
N GLN A 141 3.44 -11.18 -8.04
CA GLN A 141 3.96 -12.26 -8.89
C GLN A 141 5.30 -12.80 -8.40
N TRP A 142 6.16 -11.93 -7.87
CA TRP A 142 7.49 -12.35 -7.46
C TRP A 142 7.45 -13.12 -6.15
N THR A 143 6.67 -12.68 -5.16
CA THR A 143 6.47 -13.42 -3.92
C THR A 143 5.93 -14.81 -4.22
N LEU A 144 4.93 -14.92 -5.10
CA LEU A 144 4.37 -16.21 -5.48
C LEU A 144 5.37 -17.13 -6.19
N ARG A 145 6.25 -16.59 -7.04
CA ARG A 145 7.31 -17.40 -7.70
C ARG A 145 8.36 -17.86 -6.70
N ARG A 146 8.81 -16.98 -5.81
CA ARG A 146 9.83 -17.29 -4.81
C ARG A 146 9.36 -18.35 -3.83
N GLU A 147 8.14 -18.20 -3.32
CA GLU A 147 7.52 -19.16 -2.39
C GLU A 147 6.98 -20.41 -3.08
N ARG A 148 7.13 -20.52 -4.41
CA ARG A 148 6.69 -21.65 -5.24
C ARG A 148 5.18 -21.91 -5.17
N CYS A 149 4.38 -20.85 -5.15
CA CYS A 149 2.92 -20.88 -5.11
C CYS A 149 2.28 -20.20 -6.34
N TYR A 150 3.07 -19.95 -7.39
CA TYR A 150 2.62 -19.22 -8.57
C TYR A 150 1.61 -20.01 -9.41
N GLN A 151 1.70 -21.34 -9.42
CA GLN A 151 0.77 -22.17 -10.18
C GLN A 151 -0.63 -22.15 -9.57
N GLU A 152 -0.70 -22.12 -8.25
CA GLU A 152 -1.91 -22.20 -7.45
C GLU A 152 -2.58 -20.83 -7.29
N LEU A 153 -1.78 -19.78 -7.03
CA LEU A 153 -2.28 -18.45 -6.66
C LEU A 153 -2.03 -17.38 -7.74
N GLY A 154 -1.26 -17.68 -8.79
CA GLY A 154 -0.81 -16.69 -9.78
C GLY A 154 -1.95 -15.95 -10.47
N TRP A 155 -3.03 -16.67 -10.81
CA TRP A 155 -4.24 -16.12 -11.44
C TRP A 155 -4.79 -14.91 -10.67
N SER A 156 -4.76 -14.96 -9.33
CA SER A 156 -5.32 -13.90 -8.47
C SER A 156 -4.55 -12.58 -8.56
N VAL A 157 -3.28 -12.61 -9.00
CA VAL A 157 -2.43 -11.43 -9.16
C VAL A 157 -2.06 -11.15 -10.62
N THR A 158 -2.45 -11.97 -11.60
CA THR A 158 -2.17 -11.72 -13.02
C THR A 158 -3.42 -11.53 -13.87
N GLU A 159 -4.50 -12.25 -13.56
CA GLU A 159 -5.70 -12.27 -14.38
C GLU A 159 -6.74 -11.24 -13.91
N LEU A 160 -6.83 -11.00 -12.59
CA LEU A 160 -7.74 -10.00 -12.04
C LEU A 160 -7.24 -8.57 -12.30
N PRO A 161 -8.11 -7.59 -12.61
CA PRO A 161 -7.76 -6.17 -12.48
C PRO A 161 -7.25 -5.84 -11.07
N PHE A 162 -6.40 -4.83 -10.91
CA PHE A 162 -5.70 -4.61 -9.62
C PHE A 162 -6.65 -4.24 -8.46
N ASP A 163 -7.64 -3.38 -8.70
CA ASP A 163 -8.65 -3.03 -7.71
C ASP A 163 -9.49 -4.23 -7.25
N GLU A 164 -9.74 -5.16 -8.17
CA GLU A 164 -10.41 -6.43 -7.90
C GLU A 164 -9.52 -7.43 -7.19
N ALA A 165 -8.23 -7.51 -7.55
CA ALA A 165 -7.25 -8.30 -6.84
C ALA A 165 -7.11 -7.85 -5.38
N VAL A 166 -7.06 -6.54 -5.11
CA VAL A 166 -7.05 -5.99 -3.75
C VAL A 166 -8.29 -6.43 -2.96
N LEU A 167 -9.47 -6.38 -3.57
CA LEU A 167 -10.71 -6.82 -2.94
C LEU A 167 -10.69 -8.34 -2.62
N VAL A 168 -10.30 -9.17 -3.58
CA VAL A 168 -10.25 -10.63 -3.43
C VAL A 168 -9.21 -11.04 -2.38
N TRP A 169 -8.02 -10.45 -2.42
CA TRP A 169 -6.96 -10.70 -1.44
C TRP A 169 -7.33 -10.21 -0.04
N HIS A 170 -8.06 -9.10 0.10
CA HIS A 170 -8.53 -8.61 1.39
C HIS A 170 -9.44 -9.65 2.07
N ILE A 171 -10.45 -10.13 1.36
CA ILE A 171 -11.39 -11.15 1.87
C ILE A 171 -10.64 -12.47 2.14
N ALA A 172 -9.79 -12.94 1.21
CA ALA A 172 -9.05 -14.17 1.37
C ALA A 172 -8.07 -14.12 2.56
N THR A 173 -7.42 -12.98 2.78
CA THR A 173 -6.52 -12.75 3.92
C THR A 173 -7.29 -12.86 5.23
N ASP A 174 -8.48 -12.27 5.34
CA ASP A 174 -9.29 -12.38 6.56
C ASP A 174 -9.77 -13.81 6.80
N ILE A 175 -10.26 -14.49 5.76
CA ILE A 175 -10.63 -15.91 5.84
C ILE A 175 -9.44 -16.74 6.34
N TYR A 176 -8.27 -16.61 5.70
CA TYR A 176 -7.10 -17.39 6.08
C TYR A 176 -6.65 -17.08 7.51
N LEU A 177 -6.51 -15.81 7.88
CA LEU A 177 -6.02 -15.41 9.19
C LEU A 177 -7.01 -15.75 10.32
N ASP A 178 -8.32 -15.70 10.09
CA ASP A 178 -9.32 -16.00 11.12
C ASP A 178 -9.67 -17.48 11.22
N CYS A 179 -9.52 -18.27 10.14
CA CYS A 179 -9.63 -19.73 10.19
C CYS A 179 -8.36 -20.38 10.76
N ASN A 180 -7.16 -19.94 10.35
CA ASN A 180 -5.91 -20.65 10.68
C ASN A 180 -5.25 -20.19 12.00
N ASN A 181 -5.20 -18.88 12.28
CA ASN A 181 -4.52 -18.39 13.50
C ASN A 181 -5.36 -18.52 14.78
N GLY A 182 -6.65 -18.83 14.66
CA GLY A 182 -7.55 -18.92 15.81
C GLY A 182 -7.51 -20.27 16.55
N ILE A 183 -7.09 -21.35 15.89
CA ILE A 183 -7.33 -22.72 16.39
C ILE A 183 -6.15 -23.65 16.14
N GLU A 184 -5.57 -23.68 14.93
CA GLU A 184 -4.68 -24.78 14.54
C GLU A 184 -3.18 -24.43 14.58
N ASN A 185 -2.78 -23.27 14.08
CA ASN A 185 -1.35 -22.94 13.89
C ASN A 185 -1.05 -21.47 14.23
N PRO A 186 -0.97 -21.09 15.52
CA PRO A 186 -0.69 -19.72 15.90
C PRO A 186 0.74 -19.30 15.50
N PRO A 187 0.98 -18.01 15.19
CA PRO A 187 2.31 -17.51 14.81
C PRO A 187 3.30 -17.68 15.98
N ALA A 188 4.28 -18.56 15.79
CA ALA A 188 5.26 -18.95 16.80
C ALA A 188 6.37 -17.91 16.95
N THR A 189 6.83 -17.35 15.84
CA THR A 189 7.97 -16.40 15.82
C THR A 189 7.53 -14.93 15.87
N ALA A 190 8.45 -14.05 16.28
CA ALA A 190 8.20 -12.61 16.24
C ALA A 190 7.96 -12.10 14.81
N ASP A 191 8.69 -12.67 13.84
CA ASP A 191 8.54 -12.34 12.42
C ASP A 191 7.16 -12.77 11.88
N GLU A 192 6.64 -13.94 12.28
CA GLU A 192 5.29 -14.37 11.92
C GLU A 192 4.20 -13.47 12.53
N ARG A 193 4.35 -13.06 13.80
CA ARG A 193 3.42 -12.11 14.43
C ARG A 193 3.43 -10.76 13.73
N ALA A 194 4.62 -10.27 13.35
CA ALA A 194 4.76 -9.05 12.56
C ALA A 194 4.11 -9.20 11.18
N ALA A 195 4.30 -10.34 10.51
CA ALA A 195 3.69 -10.64 9.21
C ALA A 195 2.16 -10.65 9.31
N VAL A 196 1.57 -11.32 10.31
CA VAL A 196 0.11 -11.31 10.55
C VAL A 196 -0.40 -9.88 10.75
N LYS A 197 0.25 -9.13 11.66
CA LYS A 197 -0.16 -7.76 11.98
C LYS A 197 -0.07 -6.85 10.75
N CYS A 198 1.09 -6.80 10.09
CA CYS A 198 1.32 -5.91 8.96
C CYS A 198 0.46 -6.29 7.75
N SER A 199 0.26 -7.59 7.48
CA SER A 199 -0.63 -8.03 6.39
C SER A 199 -2.05 -7.54 6.59
N ARG A 200 -2.59 -7.69 7.81
CA ARG A 200 -3.95 -7.22 8.13
C ARG A 200 -4.05 -5.70 8.04
N GLU A 201 -3.07 -4.97 8.56
CA GLU A 201 -3.09 -3.50 8.53
C GLU A 201 -2.93 -2.93 7.11
N ILE A 202 -2.06 -3.51 6.28
CA ILE A 202 -1.92 -3.13 4.86
C ILE A 202 -3.20 -3.48 4.10
N SER A 203 -3.74 -4.69 4.29
CA SER A 203 -5.00 -5.14 3.68
C SER A 203 -6.16 -4.17 3.96
N ASN A 204 -6.36 -3.82 5.23
CA ASN A 204 -7.36 -2.86 5.67
C ASN A 204 -7.13 -1.45 5.10
N TYR A 205 -5.87 -1.02 5.00
CA TYR A 205 -5.54 0.28 4.40
C TYR A 205 -5.85 0.31 2.90
N MET A 206 -5.49 -0.74 2.18
CA MET A 206 -5.76 -0.86 0.74
C MET A 206 -7.28 -0.91 0.46
N MET A 207 -8.05 -1.57 1.34
CA MET A 207 -9.51 -1.56 1.30
C MET A 207 -10.09 -0.17 1.61
N TYR A 208 -9.50 0.58 2.56
CA TYR A 208 -9.80 2.00 2.77
C TYR A 208 -9.56 2.82 1.50
N LEU A 209 -8.41 2.64 0.82
CA LEU A 209 -8.11 3.37 -0.41
C LEU A 209 -9.18 3.08 -1.48
N LEU A 210 -9.52 1.81 -1.71
CA LEU A 210 -10.54 1.42 -2.70
C LEU A 210 -11.88 2.15 -2.48
N LEU A 211 -12.31 2.31 -1.22
CA LEU A 211 -13.59 2.93 -0.91
C LEU A 211 -13.51 4.46 -0.77
N PHE A 212 -12.51 5.01 -0.09
CA PHE A 212 -12.51 6.42 0.31
C PHE A 212 -11.62 7.29 -0.56
N GLN A 213 -10.52 6.72 -1.07
CA GLN A 213 -9.50 7.39 -1.89
C GLN A 213 -9.20 6.58 -3.18
N PRO A 214 -10.19 6.23 -4.01
CA PRO A 214 -9.99 5.31 -5.14
C PRO A 214 -8.92 5.80 -6.11
N ASP A 215 -8.84 7.11 -6.38
CA ASP A 215 -7.82 7.69 -7.26
C ASP A 215 -6.38 7.54 -6.73
N MET A 216 -6.21 7.37 -5.41
CA MET A 216 -4.92 7.06 -4.79
C MET A 216 -4.57 5.58 -4.93
N LEU A 217 -5.57 4.67 -4.91
CA LEU A 217 -5.30 3.24 -5.10
C LEU A 217 -4.69 2.98 -6.47
N MET A 218 -5.38 3.43 -7.52
CA MET A 218 -4.85 3.55 -8.87
C MET A 218 -5.80 4.41 -9.74
N PRO A 219 -5.31 5.01 -10.83
CA PRO A 219 -6.18 5.65 -11.81
C PRO A 219 -7.24 4.69 -12.34
N GLY A 220 -8.52 5.08 -12.25
CA GLY A 220 -9.64 4.30 -12.75
C GLY A 220 -10.19 3.23 -11.80
N THR A 221 -9.79 3.21 -10.52
CA THR A 221 -10.35 2.29 -9.52
C THR A 221 -11.87 2.34 -9.45
N ARG A 222 -12.50 1.17 -9.54
CA ARG A 222 -13.95 1.00 -9.56
C ARG A 222 -14.50 0.90 -8.13
N GLN A 223 -14.86 2.04 -7.54
CA GLN A 223 -15.45 2.10 -6.19
C GLN A 223 -16.72 1.23 -6.05
N SER A 224 -17.42 0.93 -7.15
CA SER A 224 -18.59 0.05 -7.18
C SER A 224 -18.31 -1.39 -6.74
N LEU A 225 -17.07 -1.89 -6.91
CA LEU A 225 -16.68 -3.24 -6.49
C LEU A 225 -16.96 -3.48 -5.00
N PHE A 226 -16.71 -2.46 -4.17
CA PHE A 226 -17.05 -2.50 -2.75
C PHE A 226 -18.53 -2.78 -2.49
N ALA A 227 -19.40 -2.06 -3.20
CA ALA A 227 -20.84 -2.21 -3.03
C ALA A 227 -21.35 -3.58 -3.51
N VAL A 228 -20.75 -4.10 -4.59
CA VAL A 228 -21.03 -5.44 -5.11
C VAL A 228 -20.62 -6.51 -4.09
N ALA A 229 -19.38 -6.49 -3.61
CA ALA A 229 -18.91 -7.44 -2.59
C ALA A 229 -19.72 -7.38 -1.29
N CYS A 230 -20.06 -6.17 -0.83
CA CYS A 230 -20.95 -5.99 0.32
C CYS A 230 -22.32 -6.66 0.12
N ARG A 231 -22.86 -6.62 -1.10
CA ARG A 231 -24.14 -7.26 -1.44
C ARG A 231 -23.99 -8.77 -1.49
N GLU A 232 -22.89 -9.28 -2.04
CA GLU A 232 -22.56 -10.72 -2.05
C GLU A 232 -22.47 -11.28 -0.63
N ILE A 233 -21.72 -10.62 0.27
CA ILE A 233 -21.60 -11.04 1.68
C ILE A 233 -22.98 -11.04 2.37
N LYS A 234 -23.77 -9.97 2.18
CA LYS A 234 -25.12 -9.87 2.77
C LYS A 234 -26.08 -10.91 2.22
N HIS A 235 -25.94 -11.27 0.96
CA HIS A 235 -26.76 -12.30 0.30
C HIS A 235 -26.36 -13.69 0.79
N ALA A 236 -25.07 -13.97 0.92
CA ALA A 236 -24.59 -15.23 1.49
C ALA A 236 -25.13 -15.39 2.92
N LEU A 237 -25.06 -14.35 3.75
CA LEU A 237 -25.58 -14.34 5.12
C LEU A 237 -27.11 -14.21 5.25
N ARG A 238 -27.89 -14.29 4.16
CA ARG A 238 -29.34 -13.99 4.19
C ARG A 238 -30.11 -14.94 5.11
N ASP A 239 -29.72 -16.21 5.12
CA ASP A 239 -30.37 -17.29 5.86
C ASP A 239 -29.71 -17.52 7.23
N GLN A 240 -28.59 -16.83 7.49
CA GLN A 240 -27.86 -16.92 8.75
C GLN A 240 -28.60 -16.13 9.85
N ARG A 241 -29.09 -16.85 10.86
CA ARG A 241 -29.92 -16.30 11.95
C ARG A 241 -29.07 -15.69 13.07
N GLN A 242 -27.85 -16.20 13.28
CA GLN A 242 -26.97 -15.71 14.33
C GLN A 242 -26.21 -14.45 13.91
N ARG A 243 -26.03 -13.51 14.85
CA ARG A 243 -25.14 -12.38 14.66
C ARG A 243 -23.70 -12.87 14.78
N LEU A 244 -23.01 -12.92 13.65
CA LEU A 244 -21.60 -13.21 13.58
C LEU A 244 -20.79 -11.91 13.69
N ASP A 245 -19.68 -11.97 14.42
CA ASP A 245 -18.64 -10.93 14.37
C ASP A 245 -17.83 -11.05 13.06
N GLU A 246 -16.87 -10.15 12.87
CA GLU A 246 -16.01 -10.13 11.66
C GLU A 246 -15.36 -11.48 11.41
N ARG A 247 -14.74 -12.08 12.44
CA ARG A 247 -14.08 -13.38 12.38
C ARG A 247 -15.07 -14.52 12.14
N GLY A 248 -16.23 -14.47 12.78
CA GLY A 248 -17.30 -15.44 12.58
C GLY A 248 -17.81 -15.44 11.15
N VAL A 249 -17.87 -14.28 10.48
CA VAL A 249 -18.28 -14.21 9.08
C VAL A 249 -17.21 -14.68 8.13
N ALA A 250 -15.94 -14.35 8.36
CA ALA A 250 -14.84 -14.90 7.57
C ALA A 250 -14.86 -16.43 7.59
N ARG A 251 -15.00 -17.03 8.78
CA ARG A 251 -15.15 -18.50 8.95
C ARG A 251 -16.41 -19.04 8.29
N TRP A 252 -17.56 -18.42 8.50
CA TRP A 252 -18.81 -18.86 7.91
C TRP A 252 -18.77 -18.82 6.37
N ILE A 253 -18.14 -17.79 5.81
CA ILE A 253 -17.85 -17.72 4.38
C ILE A 253 -16.98 -18.93 4.01
N SER A 254 -15.89 -19.23 4.69
CA SER A 254 -15.08 -20.41 4.38
C SER A 254 -15.90 -21.72 4.39
N GLU A 255 -16.76 -21.92 5.39
CA GLU A 255 -17.44 -23.19 5.66
C GLU A 255 -18.69 -23.45 4.80
N ASN A 256 -19.25 -22.42 4.15
CA ASN A 256 -20.55 -22.51 3.49
C ASN A 256 -20.49 -22.13 1.99
N PRO A 257 -19.71 -22.84 1.14
CA PRO A 257 -19.47 -22.46 -0.25
C PRO A 257 -20.75 -22.31 -1.08
N ASN A 258 -21.75 -23.16 -0.80
CA ASN A 258 -23.02 -23.21 -1.53
C ASN A 258 -24.10 -22.26 -0.99
N ALA A 259 -23.80 -21.44 0.02
CA ALA A 259 -24.81 -20.58 0.62
C ALA A 259 -25.19 -19.41 -0.31
N ALA A 260 -26.25 -19.65 -1.07
CA ALA A 260 -26.70 -18.86 -2.22
C ALA A 260 -25.62 -18.77 -3.31
N GLN A 261 -25.99 -18.53 -4.58
CA GLN A 261 -25.00 -18.37 -5.66
C GLN A 261 -23.97 -17.31 -5.22
N PRO A 262 -22.72 -17.69 -4.86
CA PRO A 262 -21.75 -16.73 -4.38
C PRO A 262 -21.41 -15.83 -5.57
N GLY A 263 -21.45 -14.52 -5.37
CA GLY A 263 -21.01 -13.64 -6.44
C GLY A 263 -19.53 -13.83 -6.71
N ASP A 264 -19.11 -13.39 -7.89
CA ASP A 264 -17.82 -13.75 -8.47
C ASP A 264 -16.63 -13.42 -7.55
N HIS A 265 -16.69 -12.29 -6.84
CA HIS A 265 -15.62 -11.87 -5.92
C HIS A 265 -15.51 -12.77 -4.69
N LEU A 266 -16.65 -13.13 -4.08
CA LEU A 266 -16.68 -14.03 -2.93
C LEU A 266 -16.23 -15.45 -3.30
N ALA A 267 -16.63 -15.93 -4.48
CA ALA A 267 -16.19 -17.21 -5.01
C ALA A 267 -14.66 -17.21 -5.26
N ALA A 268 -14.13 -16.16 -5.87
CA ALA A 268 -12.69 -16.00 -6.10
C ALA A 268 -11.90 -15.93 -4.78
N ALA A 269 -12.38 -15.16 -3.80
CA ALA A 269 -11.72 -15.03 -2.49
C ALA A 269 -11.71 -16.35 -1.70
N ARG A 270 -12.81 -17.11 -1.74
CA ARG A 270 -12.87 -18.46 -1.15
C ARG A 270 -11.88 -19.40 -1.80
N ARG A 271 -11.90 -19.50 -3.14
CA ARG A 271 -10.96 -20.33 -3.90
C ARG A 271 -9.51 -19.99 -3.56
N LEU A 272 -9.21 -18.69 -3.41
CA LEU A 272 -7.88 -18.23 -3.02
C LEU A 272 -7.52 -18.67 -1.59
N ALA A 273 -8.42 -18.47 -0.62
CA ALA A 273 -8.20 -18.86 0.78
C ALA A 273 -8.08 -20.39 0.96
N GLU A 274 -8.89 -21.18 0.26
CA GLU A 274 -8.84 -22.64 0.28
C GLU A 274 -7.49 -23.14 -0.27
N ALA A 275 -7.02 -22.58 -1.38
CA ALA A 275 -5.70 -22.90 -1.93
C ALA A 275 -4.58 -22.54 -0.94
N MET A 276 -4.72 -21.44 -0.18
CA MET A 276 -3.78 -21.08 0.89
C MET A 276 -3.78 -22.10 2.03
N MET A 277 -4.95 -22.61 2.44
CA MET A 277 -5.08 -23.60 3.51
C MET A 277 -4.52 -24.98 3.10
N GLN A 278 -4.73 -25.40 1.86
CA GLN A 278 -4.27 -26.71 1.35
C GLN A 278 -2.75 -26.86 1.31
N MET A 279 -2.00 -25.76 1.30
CA MET A 279 -0.53 -25.80 1.28
C MET A 279 0.10 -26.27 2.60
N ASN A 280 -0.68 -26.41 3.67
CA ASN A 280 -0.31 -26.97 4.99
C ASN A 280 1.05 -26.51 5.56
N ASP A 281 1.42 -25.26 5.31
CA ASP A 281 2.67 -24.64 5.76
C ASP A 281 2.37 -23.19 6.16
N ALA A 282 1.98 -22.99 7.42
CA ALA A 282 1.52 -21.69 7.91
C ALA A 282 2.63 -20.63 7.84
N GLY A 283 3.86 -20.98 8.21
CA GLY A 283 5.00 -20.07 8.17
C GLY A 283 5.30 -19.59 6.74
N ARG A 284 5.28 -20.49 5.75
CA ARG A 284 5.41 -20.11 4.33
C ARG A 284 4.24 -19.27 3.87
N MET A 285 3.02 -19.60 4.25
CA MET A 285 1.85 -18.84 3.84
C MET A 285 1.86 -17.40 4.39
N LEU A 286 2.34 -17.20 5.61
CA LEU A 286 2.50 -15.86 6.16
C LEU A 286 3.54 -15.04 5.36
N LYS A 287 4.61 -15.66 4.85
CA LYS A 287 5.55 -15.01 3.92
C LYS A 287 4.90 -14.67 2.57
N VAL A 288 4.03 -15.55 2.07
CA VAL A 288 3.23 -15.31 0.85
C VAL A 288 2.32 -14.11 1.04
N ILE A 289 1.45 -14.14 2.05
CA ILE A 289 0.45 -13.10 2.30
C ILE A 289 1.11 -11.75 2.52
N SER A 290 2.09 -11.69 3.42
CA SER A 290 2.78 -10.43 3.71
C SER A 290 3.56 -9.90 2.51
N GLY A 291 4.23 -10.77 1.76
CA GLY A 291 4.96 -10.38 0.55
C GLY A 291 4.05 -9.84 -0.55
N VAL A 292 2.90 -10.46 -0.79
CA VAL A 292 1.94 -9.97 -1.78
C VAL A 292 1.38 -8.62 -1.36
N TRP A 293 1.05 -8.41 -0.09
CA TRP A 293 0.59 -7.10 0.38
C TRP A 293 1.66 -6.01 0.26
N VAL A 294 2.94 -6.32 0.52
CA VAL A 294 4.06 -5.40 0.28
C VAL A 294 4.18 -5.07 -1.21
N GLU A 295 4.08 -6.05 -2.10
CA GLU A 295 4.09 -5.79 -3.55
C GLU A 295 2.88 -4.94 -3.99
N MET A 296 1.67 -5.24 -3.50
CA MET A 296 0.47 -4.50 -3.87
C MET A 296 0.50 -3.04 -3.39
N ILE A 297 0.97 -2.76 -2.18
CA ILE A 297 1.06 -1.38 -1.69
C ILE A 297 2.17 -0.60 -2.41
N CYS A 298 3.29 -1.25 -2.73
CA CYS A 298 4.34 -0.65 -3.56
C CYS A 298 3.85 -0.36 -4.97
N TYR A 299 3.12 -1.30 -5.57
CA TYR A 299 2.48 -1.12 -6.87
C TYR A 299 1.54 0.09 -6.84
N SER A 300 0.64 0.16 -5.86
CA SER A 300 -0.30 1.28 -5.70
C SER A 300 0.41 2.62 -5.53
N ALA A 301 1.41 2.69 -4.64
CA ALA A 301 2.21 3.89 -4.44
C ALA A 301 2.92 4.32 -5.73
N SER A 302 3.45 3.37 -6.51
CA SER A 302 4.12 3.66 -7.77
C SER A 302 3.18 4.08 -8.89
N ARG A 303 1.88 3.74 -8.82
CA ARG A 303 0.86 3.99 -9.85
C ARG A 303 -0.08 5.15 -9.52
N CYS A 304 -0.09 5.59 -8.27
CA CYS A 304 -0.78 6.80 -7.88
C CYS A 304 -0.19 8.02 -8.62
N ARG A 305 -1.04 8.97 -8.99
CA ARG A 305 -0.60 10.18 -9.69
C ARG A 305 0.20 11.05 -8.74
N GLY A 306 1.38 11.51 -9.13
CA GLY A 306 2.28 12.30 -8.27
C GLY A 306 1.62 13.52 -7.62
N PHE A 307 0.71 14.21 -8.33
CA PHE A 307 -0.01 15.35 -7.75
C PHE A 307 -0.93 14.97 -6.58
N LEU A 308 -1.44 13.72 -6.54
CA LEU A 308 -2.26 13.26 -5.43
C LEU A 308 -1.41 13.01 -4.17
N HIS A 309 -0.19 12.52 -4.33
CA HIS A 309 0.80 12.50 -3.25
C HIS A 309 1.12 13.91 -2.74
N ALA A 310 1.39 14.85 -3.64
CA ALA A 310 1.65 16.24 -3.28
C ALA A 310 0.44 16.90 -2.58
N LYS A 311 -0.77 16.71 -3.11
CA LYS A 311 -2.02 17.20 -2.49
C LYS A 311 -2.21 16.61 -1.09
N SER A 312 -1.94 15.32 -0.95
CA SER A 312 -2.02 14.61 0.32
C SER A 312 -1.09 15.23 1.36
N LEU A 313 0.16 15.55 1.01
CA LEU A 313 1.11 16.22 1.91
C LEU A 313 0.59 17.57 2.44
N GLY A 314 -0.18 18.32 1.64
CA GLY A 314 -0.82 19.56 2.08
C GLY A 314 -2.04 19.39 2.99
N ALA A 315 -2.57 18.17 3.11
CA ALA A 315 -3.83 17.85 3.80
C ALA A 315 -3.64 16.90 5.00
N GLY A 316 -2.46 16.89 5.63
CA GLY A 316 -2.12 16.04 6.77
C GLY A 316 -1.53 14.67 6.40
N GLY A 317 -1.57 14.33 5.12
CA GLY A 317 -0.85 13.24 4.48
C GLY A 317 -1.40 11.82 4.67
N GLU A 318 -1.28 11.04 3.60
CA GLU A 318 -1.78 9.67 3.46
C GLU A 318 -0.63 8.69 3.62
N PHE A 319 -0.88 7.54 4.24
CA PHE A 319 0.13 6.50 4.43
C PHE A 319 0.74 6.03 3.10
N LEU A 320 -0.03 5.96 2.02
CA LEU A 320 0.47 5.62 0.69
C LEU A 320 1.54 6.61 0.20
N THR A 321 1.44 7.88 0.58
CA THR A 321 2.46 8.89 0.28
C THR A 321 3.75 8.65 1.06
N VAL A 322 3.67 8.14 2.29
CA VAL A 322 4.84 7.68 3.06
C VAL A 322 5.52 6.51 2.35
N VAL A 323 4.75 5.53 1.87
CA VAL A 323 5.28 4.41 1.08
C VAL A 323 5.92 4.94 -0.20
N TRP A 324 5.26 5.84 -0.93
CA TRP A 324 5.80 6.48 -2.14
C TRP A 324 7.15 7.16 -1.88
N LEU A 325 7.29 7.91 -0.78
CA LEU A 325 8.57 8.51 -0.37
C LEU A 325 9.63 7.47 -0.01
N LEU A 326 9.24 6.37 0.66
CA LEU A 326 10.13 5.25 0.94
C LEU A 326 10.65 4.61 -0.35
N LEU A 327 9.79 4.40 -1.34
CA LEU A 327 10.16 3.86 -2.65
C LEU A 327 11.12 4.81 -3.37
N HIS A 328 10.77 6.09 -3.47
CA HIS A 328 11.60 7.11 -4.10
C HIS A 328 13.01 7.14 -3.50
N ARG A 329 13.10 7.06 -2.17
CA ARG A 329 14.36 6.99 -1.44
C ARG A 329 15.18 5.74 -1.75
N MET A 330 14.53 4.59 -1.97
CA MET A 330 15.20 3.36 -2.38
C MET A 330 15.63 3.40 -3.86
N GLY A 331 15.58 4.57 -4.51
CA GLY A 331 15.95 4.75 -5.92
C GLY A 331 14.83 4.40 -6.90
N MET A 332 13.59 4.23 -6.43
CA MET A 332 12.51 3.72 -7.26
C MET A 332 11.75 4.87 -7.93
N GLU A 333 11.84 4.91 -9.27
CA GLU A 333 11.09 5.86 -10.09
C GLU A 333 9.58 5.65 -9.97
N VAL A 334 8.89 6.72 -9.61
CA VAL A 334 7.45 6.77 -9.36
C VAL A 334 6.72 7.28 -10.59
N LEU A 335 5.40 7.04 -10.75
CA LEU A 335 4.66 7.39 -11.99
C LEU A 335 4.88 8.83 -12.47
N ALA A 336 5.12 9.78 -11.55
CA ALA A 336 5.48 11.15 -11.91
C ALA A 336 6.75 11.20 -12.77
N ASP A 337 7.78 10.43 -12.40
CA ASP A 337 9.01 10.27 -13.17
C ASP A 337 8.74 9.50 -14.48
N LYS A 338 7.81 8.53 -14.46
CA LYS A 338 7.41 7.75 -15.66
C LYS A 338 6.80 8.65 -16.75
N LEU A 339 5.97 9.62 -16.39
CA LEU A 339 5.30 10.50 -17.35
C LEU A 339 6.23 11.55 -17.97
N GLN A 340 7.33 11.87 -17.30
CA GLN A 340 8.30 12.86 -17.80
C GLN A 340 9.36 12.26 -18.72
N LYS A 341 9.48 10.92 -18.78
CA LYS A 341 10.46 10.27 -19.64
C LYS A 341 9.90 10.00 -21.04
N PRO A 342 10.55 10.47 -22.11
CA PRO A 342 10.23 9.99 -23.45
C PRO A 342 10.47 8.48 -23.51
N GLU A 343 9.56 7.74 -24.17
CA GLU A 343 9.74 6.32 -24.42
C GLU A 343 11.09 6.12 -25.11
N ILE A 344 12.01 5.38 -24.48
CA ILE A 344 13.29 5.05 -25.10
C ILE A 344 12.97 4.20 -26.33
N PRO A 345 13.23 4.68 -27.55
CA PRO A 345 12.85 3.94 -28.74
C PRO A 345 13.58 2.59 -28.77
N ARG A 346 12.84 1.52 -29.12
CA ARG A 346 13.34 0.12 -29.07
C ARG A 346 14.67 -0.10 -29.81
N HIS A 347 15.01 0.76 -30.77
CA HIS A 347 16.26 0.67 -31.53
C HIS A 347 17.52 1.09 -30.75
N VAL A 348 17.39 1.74 -29.58
CA VAL A 348 18.57 2.10 -28.75
C VAL A 348 18.98 0.97 -27.79
N GLN A 349 18.15 -0.06 -27.60
CA GLN A 349 18.51 -1.22 -26.75
C GLN A 349 19.37 -2.27 -27.47
N ILE A 350 19.69 -2.08 -28.75
CA ILE A 350 20.58 -2.96 -29.52
C ILE A 350 21.85 -2.19 -29.89
N LEU A 351 22.57 -1.70 -28.89
CA LEU A 351 24.00 -1.43 -29.05
C LEU A 351 24.71 -2.02 -27.83
N PRO A 352 25.64 -2.98 -28.04
CA PRO A 352 26.25 -3.77 -26.99
C PRO A 352 27.17 -2.97 -26.06
#